data_AF-A0A8H4W141-F1
#
_entry.id   AF-A0A8H4W141-F1
#
_cell.length_a   1.000
_cell.length_b   1.000
_cell.length_c   1.000
_cell.angle_alpha   90.00
_cell.angle_beta   90.00
_cell.angle_gamma   90.00
#
_symmetry.space_group_name_H-M   'P 1'
#
loop_
_entity.id
_entity.type
_entity.pdbx_description
1 polymer ?
#
loop_
_entity_poly.entity_id
_entity_poly.type
_entity_poly.pdbx_seq_one_letter_code
_entity_poly.pdbx_strand_id
1 'polypeptide(L)'
;MDFAGKMPSIGLLADITQETPGGTLCSTLEYPPIILNKLLAACREDNLSITSALHAAVIVATQEFQEMSSESSMGVNFTTFAIFDYRPYMPAPCNDVSAWPMGVYMLGLPASLPSAEFPTQAKALQKVYKQPLGQDEFPVLEYYDQYSGMMASALSQPPPPRMPLPTTLSLSGLGSIDCRMQAIYEGKKRCRLRVSRLERMF
;
A
#
# COMPACT_ATOMS: atom_id res chain seq x y z
N MET A 1 10.60 -4.26 19.09
CA MET A 1 9.97 -3.74 17.86
C MET A 1 8.46 -3.88 17.98
N ASP A 2 7.79 -2.87 18.52
CA ASP A 2 6.33 -2.85 18.76
C ASP A 2 5.51 -2.93 17.46
N PHE A 3 6.09 -2.47 16.34
CA PHE A 3 5.50 -2.53 15.01
C PHE A 3 5.24 -3.96 14.51
N ALA A 4 6.25 -4.84 14.60
CA ALA A 4 6.17 -6.21 14.09
C ALA A 4 5.06 -7.03 14.75
N GLY A 5 4.92 -6.89 16.07
CA GLY A 5 3.86 -7.52 16.84
C GLY A 5 2.47 -6.93 16.58
N LYS A 6 2.34 -5.82 15.85
CA LYS A 6 1.04 -5.22 15.51
C LYS A 6 0.69 -5.39 14.03
N MET A 7 1.59 -5.98 13.24
CA MET A 7 1.40 -6.16 11.81
C MET A 7 0.29 -7.15 11.48
N PRO A 8 -0.41 -6.95 10.36
CA PRO A 8 -1.32 -7.97 9.84
C PRO A 8 -0.54 -9.20 9.42
N SER A 9 -1.09 -10.38 9.75
CA SER A 9 -0.82 -11.58 8.97
C SER A 9 -1.38 -11.35 7.57
N ILE A 10 -0.51 -11.02 6.61
CA ILE A 10 -0.79 -11.33 5.21
C ILE A 10 -0.47 -12.82 5.05
N GLY A 11 -1.47 -13.67 5.33
CA GLY A 11 -1.42 -15.11 5.01
C GLY A 11 -0.52 -15.99 5.88
N LEU A 12 -0.03 -15.55 7.03
CA LEU A 12 0.64 -16.44 7.99
C LEU A 12 -0.31 -16.75 9.14
N LEU A 13 -1.13 -17.79 8.94
CA LEU A 13 -1.83 -18.46 10.02
C LEU A 13 -0.79 -18.94 11.03
N ALA A 14 -0.81 -18.35 12.22
CA ALA A 14 -0.01 -18.82 13.34
C ALA A 14 -0.54 -20.14 13.94
N ASP A 15 -1.71 -20.59 13.50
CA ASP A 15 -2.32 -21.83 13.93
C ASP A 15 -2.84 -22.60 12.71
N ILE A 16 -2.10 -23.65 12.32
CA ILE A 16 -2.41 -24.53 11.19
C ILE A 16 -3.68 -25.39 11.48
N THR A 17 -4.23 -25.29 12.70
CA THR A 17 -5.44 -25.99 13.11
C THR A 17 -6.74 -25.26 12.72
N GLN A 18 -6.67 -23.98 12.36
CA GLN A 18 -7.82 -23.21 11.91
C GLN A 18 -7.92 -23.28 10.38
N GLU A 19 -9.09 -23.73 9.90
CA GLU A 19 -9.39 -23.90 8.48
C GLU A 19 -8.90 -22.71 7.65
N THR A 20 -8.26 -23.01 6.52
CA THR A 20 -7.89 -22.02 5.49
C THR A 20 -9.00 -21.00 5.31
N PRO A 21 -8.70 -19.67 5.22
CA PRO A 21 -9.73 -18.65 5.09
C PRO A 21 -10.57 -18.88 3.82
N GLY A 22 -11.67 -19.61 3.95
CA GLY A 22 -12.70 -19.78 2.95
C GLY A 22 -13.64 -18.58 2.98
N GLY A 23 -14.11 -18.14 1.81
CA GLY A 23 -15.07 -17.03 1.72
C GLY A 23 -14.45 -15.63 1.59
N THR A 24 -13.30 -15.50 0.90
CA THR A 24 -12.80 -14.17 0.52
C THR A 24 -13.87 -13.45 -0.32
N LEU A 25 -14.38 -12.32 0.20
CA LEU A 25 -15.31 -11.46 -0.52
C LEU A 25 -14.53 -10.42 -1.31
N CYS A 26 -14.88 -10.27 -2.58
CA CYS A 26 -14.38 -9.19 -3.43
C CYS A 26 -15.52 -8.20 -3.65
N SER A 27 -15.27 -6.93 -3.36
CA SER A 27 -16.21 -5.85 -3.64
C SER A 27 -15.50 -4.77 -4.46
N THR A 28 -16.20 -4.23 -5.44
CA THR A 28 -15.69 -3.17 -6.31
C THR A 28 -16.51 -1.90 -6.06
N LEU A 29 -15.81 -0.81 -5.77
CA LEU A 29 -16.41 0.52 -5.67
C LEU A 29 -15.97 1.35 -6.88
N GLU A 30 -16.94 1.70 -7.74
CA GLU A 30 -16.71 2.54 -8.91
C GLU A 30 -17.29 3.93 -8.69
N TYR A 31 -16.48 4.96 -8.95
CA TYR A 31 -16.91 6.34 -8.88
C TYR A 31 -17.21 6.90 -10.29
N PRO A 32 -18.40 7.47 -10.52
CA PRO A 32 -18.68 8.24 -11.72
C PRO A 32 -17.64 9.36 -11.92
N PRO A 33 -17.26 9.70 -13.17
CA PRO A 33 -16.24 10.72 -13.44
C PRO A 33 -16.51 12.07 -12.76
N ILE A 34 -17.78 12.46 -12.66
CA ILE A 34 -18.19 13.71 -12.00
C ILE A 34 -17.83 13.68 -10.50
N ILE A 35 -18.06 12.56 -9.81
CA ILE A 35 -17.75 12.41 -8.39
C ILE A 35 -16.24 12.33 -8.19
N LEU A 36 -15.53 11.55 -9.03
CA LEU A 36 -14.08 11.45 -8.98
C LEU A 36 -13.41 12.82 -9.17
N ASN A 37 -13.88 13.62 -10.13
CA ASN A 37 -13.35 14.96 -10.35
C ASN A 37 -13.55 15.89 -9.15
N LYS A 38 -14.72 15.82 -8.50
CA LYS A 38 -14.97 16.58 -7.26
C LYS A 38 -14.05 16.14 -6.13
N LEU A 39 -13.84 14.84 -5.97
CA LEU A 39 -12.94 14.28 -4.97
C LEU A 39 -11.48 14.73 -5.20
N LEU A 40 -11.03 14.71 -6.46
CA LEU A 40 -9.71 15.20 -6.84
C LEU A 40 -9.56 16.71 -6.62
N ALA A 41 -10.60 17.50 -6.87
CA ALA A 41 -10.59 18.94 -6.61
C ALA A 41 -10.47 19.22 -5.10
N ALA A 42 -11.27 18.56 -4.26
CA ALA A 42 -11.18 18.70 -2.81
C ALA A 42 -9.80 18.31 -2.26
N CYS A 43 -9.24 17.19 -2.74
CA CYS A 43 -7.87 16.79 -2.35
C CYS A 43 -6.83 17.86 -2.71
N ARG A 44 -6.96 18.52 -3.88
CA ARG A 44 -6.06 19.60 -4.30
C ARG A 44 -6.20 20.84 -3.42
N GLU A 45 -7.42 21.22 -3.06
CA GLU A 45 -7.69 22.34 -2.16
C GLU A 45 -7.01 22.13 -0.80
N ASP A 46 -7.04 20.90 -0.28
CA ASP A 46 -6.41 20.52 0.99
C ASP A 46 -4.91 20.16 0.88
N ASN A 47 -4.29 20.30 -0.30
CA ASN A 47 -2.91 19.89 -0.59
C ASN A 47 -2.61 18.40 -0.28
N LEU A 48 -3.62 17.55 -0.43
CA LEU A 48 -3.57 16.12 -0.25
C LEU A 48 -3.51 15.38 -1.60
N SER A 49 -2.85 14.23 -1.58
CA SER A 49 -2.91 13.25 -2.65
C SER A 49 -4.16 12.39 -2.48
N ILE A 50 -4.73 11.95 -3.59
CA ILE A 50 -5.89 11.06 -3.55
C ILE A 50 -5.58 9.75 -2.80
N THR A 51 -4.36 9.23 -2.95
CA THR A 51 -3.91 8.01 -2.26
C THR A 51 -3.88 8.20 -0.75
N SER A 52 -3.33 9.31 -0.25
CA SER A 52 -3.32 9.58 1.20
C SER A 52 -4.72 9.78 1.77
N ALA A 53 -5.61 10.44 1.02
CA ALA A 53 -7.00 10.64 1.43
C ALA A 53 -7.77 9.31 1.48
N LEU A 54 -7.67 8.48 0.44
CA LEU A 54 -8.31 7.15 0.41
C LEU A 54 -7.78 6.24 1.51
N HIS A 55 -6.46 6.22 1.73
CA HIS A 55 -5.87 5.41 2.79
C HIS A 55 -6.37 5.88 4.17
N ALA A 56 -6.45 7.19 4.40
CA ALA A 56 -6.98 7.73 5.64
C ALA A 56 -8.45 7.36 5.86
N ALA A 57 -9.28 7.46 4.82
CA ALA A 57 -10.70 7.07 4.90
C ALA A 57 -10.85 5.58 5.27
N VAL A 58 -10.04 4.71 4.67
CA VAL A 58 -10.02 3.27 4.99
C VAL A 58 -9.59 3.02 6.44
N ILE A 59 -8.57 3.74 6.93
CA ILE A 59 -8.13 3.62 8.33
C ILE A 59 -9.25 4.03 9.28
N VAL A 60 -9.84 5.21 9.08
CA VAL A 60 -10.91 5.73 9.94
C VAL A 60 -12.12 4.79 9.96
N ALA A 61 -12.59 4.34 8.79
CA ALA A 61 -13.71 3.40 8.71
C ALA A 61 -13.41 2.07 9.43
N THR A 62 -12.15 1.65 9.43
CA THR A 62 -11.73 0.42 10.12
C THR A 62 -11.67 0.62 11.62
N GLN A 63 -11.18 1.77 12.07
CA GLN A 63 -11.15 2.15 13.48
C GLN A 63 -12.59 2.25 14.03
N GLU A 64 -13.50 2.90 13.31
CA GLU A 64 -14.92 2.96 13.66
C GLU A 64 -15.53 1.54 13.77
N PHE A 65 -15.23 0.65 12.82
CA PHE A 65 -15.70 -0.74 12.87
C PHE A 65 -15.13 -1.51 14.07
N GLN A 66 -13.86 -1.29 14.42
CA GLN A 66 -13.21 -1.90 15.58
C GLN A 66 -13.78 -1.37 16.90
N GLU A 67 -14.07 -0.08 16.99
CA GLU A 67 -14.69 0.54 18.17
C GLU A 67 -16.10 -0.02 18.42
N MET A 68 -16.86 -0.28 17.36
CA MET A 68 -18.18 -0.91 17.46
C MET A 68 -18.14 -2.39 17.86
N SER A 69 -17.04 -3.10 17.59
CA SER A 69 -16.96 -4.56 17.75
C SER A 69 -16.18 -5.03 18.98
N SER A 70 -15.42 -4.16 19.66
CA SER A 70 -14.49 -4.56 20.72
C SER A 70 -14.44 -3.54 21.88
N GLU A 71 -14.63 -3.98 23.13
CA GLU A 71 -14.44 -3.13 24.34
C GLU A 71 -12.96 -2.76 24.61
N SER A 72 -12.00 -3.26 23.81
CA SER A 72 -10.56 -3.22 24.12
C SER A 72 -9.65 -2.63 23.02
N SER A 73 -10.23 -2.05 21.96
CA SER A 73 -9.47 -1.47 20.84
C SER A 73 -9.01 -0.02 21.04
N MET A 74 -9.44 0.65 22.12
CA MET A 74 -9.00 2.02 22.41
C MET A 74 -7.48 2.08 22.62
N GLY A 75 -6.80 2.83 21.75
CA GLY A 75 -5.38 3.17 21.90
C GLY A 75 -4.39 2.29 21.11
N VAL A 76 -4.86 1.38 20.27
CA VAL A 76 -3.97 0.62 19.38
C VAL A 76 -3.65 1.45 18.13
N ASN A 77 -2.37 1.76 17.91
CA ASN A 77 -1.92 2.40 16.68
C ASN A 77 -2.26 1.53 15.46
N PHE A 78 -2.78 2.15 14.41
CA PHE A 78 -2.86 1.53 13.10
C PHE A 78 -1.44 1.27 12.56
N THR A 79 -1.15 0.06 12.09
CA THR A 79 0.17 -0.30 11.56
C THR A 79 0.07 -0.93 10.17
N THR A 80 0.77 -0.39 9.18
CA THR A 80 0.72 -0.92 7.82
C THR A 80 2.08 -0.83 7.15
N PHE A 81 2.24 -1.53 6.02
CA PHE A 81 3.31 -1.26 5.08
C PHE A 81 2.80 -0.27 4.03
N ALA A 82 3.43 0.90 3.97
CA ALA A 82 3.30 1.77 2.82
C ALA A 82 4.18 1.22 1.69
N ILE A 83 3.56 0.73 0.62
CA ILE A 83 4.26 0.13 -0.52
C ILE A 83 4.51 1.20 -1.58
N PHE A 84 5.76 1.33 -2.02
CA PHE A 84 6.24 2.32 -2.97
C PHE A 84 6.83 1.66 -4.21
N ASP A 85 6.62 2.27 -5.37
CA ASP A 85 7.44 2.00 -6.57
C ASP A 85 8.80 2.65 -6.37
N TYR A 86 9.84 1.83 -6.20
CA TYR A 86 11.19 2.31 -5.93
C TYR A 86 11.99 2.57 -7.21
N ARG A 87 11.49 2.17 -8.39
CA ARG A 87 12.18 2.37 -9.67
C ARG A 87 12.64 3.81 -9.93
N PRO A 88 11.82 4.85 -9.65
CA PRO A 88 12.24 6.23 -9.93
C PRO A 88 13.49 6.68 -9.16
N TYR A 89 13.83 5.98 -8.07
CA TYR A 89 14.95 6.29 -7.19
C TYR A 89 16.18 5.43 -7.44
N MET A 90 16.08 4.47 -8.37
CA MET A 90 17.21 3.61 -8.73
C MET A 90 18.12 4.28 -9.76
N PRO A 91 19.42 3.93 -9.78
CA PRO A 91 20.30 4.35 -10.86
C PRO A 91 19.88 3.71 -12.18
N ALA A 92 20.27 4.34 -13.29
CA ALA A 92 20.14 3.73 -14.60
C ALA A 92 20.95 2.41 -14.65
N PRO A 93 20.42 1.36 -15.29
CA PRO A 93 19.23 1.36 -16.14
C PRO A 93 17.93 0.93 -15.44
N CYS A 94 17.97 0.61 -14.14
CA CYS A 94 16.83 0.05 -13.39
C CYS A 94 15.66 1.02 -13.19
N ASN A 95 15.89 2.32 -13.38
CA ASN A 95 14.83 3.33 -13.39
C ASN A 95 14.00 3.37 -14.68
N ASP A 96 14.47 2.75 -15.76
CA ASP A 96 13.73 2.69 -17.03
C ASP A 96 12.81 1.47 -17.08
N VAL A 97 11.52 1.71 -16.79
CA VAL A 97 10.47 0.70 -16.84
C VAL A 97 10.31 0.07 -18.24
N SER A 98 10.68 0.80 -19.31
CA SER A 98 10.53 0.32 -20.68
C SER A 98 11.68 -0.60 -21.10
N ALA A 99 12.90 -0.32 -20.66
CA ALA A 99 14.07 -1.14 -20.91
C ALA A 99 14.15 -2.35 -19.95
N TRP A 100 13.68 -2.20 -18.70
CA TRP A 100 13.75 -3.22 -17.65
C TRP A 100 12.37 -3.48 -17.00
N PRO A 101 11.39 -4.00 -17.77
CA PRO A 101 10.03 -4.18 -17.27
C PRO A 101 9.92 -5.28 -16.20
N MET A 102 10.86 -6.24 -16.20
CA MET A 102 10.84 -7.43 -15.37
C MET A 102 11.52 -7.18 -14.02
N GLY A 103 10.82 -7.51 -12.93
CA GLY A 103 11.36 -7.49 -11.57
C GLY A 103 10.40 -6.84 -10.56
N VAL A 104 10.56 -7.19 -9.29
CA VAL A 104 9.83 -6.58 -8.17
C VAL A 104 10.67 -5.44 -7.64
N TYR A 105 10.23 -4.21 -7.91
CA TYR A 105 10.91 -2.98 -7.49
C TYR A 105 10.03 -2.21 -6.52
N MET A 106 9.55 -2.92 -5.50
CA MET A 106 8.69 -2.38 -4.47
C MET A 106 9.46 -2.24 -3.17
N LEU A 107 9.27 -1.11 -2.49
CA LEU A 107 9.76 -0.89 -1.14
C LEU A 107 8.56 -0.78 -0.20
N GLY A 108 8.46 -1.68 0.78
CA GLY A 108 7.46 -1.60 1.84
C GLY A 108 8.06 -0.94 3.07
N LEU A 109 7.60 0.26 3.43
CA LEU A 109 8.06 0.96 4.64
C LEU A 109 7.03 0.85 5.77
N PRO A 110 7.49 0.59 7.00
CA PRO A 110 6.62 0.44 8.13
C PRO A 110 6.03 1.81 8.51
N ALA A 111 4.71 1.90 8.62
CA ALA A 111 4.01 3.09 9.10
C ALA A 111 3.15 2.72 10.31
N SER A 112 3.34 3.43 11.42
CA SER A 112 2.49 3.31 12.61
C SER A 112 1.88 4.68 12.91
N LEU A 113 0.56 4.76 12.95
CA LEU A 113 -0.18 5.99 13.17
C LEU A 113 -1.16 5.80 14.32
N PRO A 114 -1.26 6.76 15.27
CA PRO A 114 -2.29 6.73 16.31
C PRO A 114 -3.69 6.86 15.69
N SER A 115 -4.72 6.52 16.46
CA SER A 115 -6.10 6.84 16.08
C SER A 115 -6.30 8.35 16.03
N ALA A 116 -6.91 8.84 14.95
CA ALA A 116 -7.13 10.25 14.71
C ALA A 116 -8.24 10.49 13.68
N GLU A 117 -8.83 11.68 13.73
CA GLU A 117 -9.80 12.15 12.74
C GLU A 117 -9.22 12.16 11.32
N PHE A 118 -10.09 11.99 10.33
CA PHE A 118 -9.74 11.90 8.92
C PHE A 118 -8.72 12.95 8.43
N PRO A 119 -8.89 14.27 8.68
CA PRO A 119 -7.96 15.28 8.16
C PRO A 119 -6.55 15.14 8.74
N THR A 120 -6.46 14.74 10.01
CA THR A 120 -5.19 14.50 10.71
C THR A 120 -4.51 13.26 10.14
N GLN A 121 -5.29 12.19 9.95
CA GLN A 121 -4.82 10.93 9.40
C GLN A 121 -4.32 11.09 7.95
N ALA A 122 -5.06 11.83 7.13
CA ALA A 122 -4.71 12.11 5.74
C ALA A 122 -3.41 12.90 5.63
N LYS A 123 -3.20 13.91 6.49
CA LYS A 123 -1.95 14.68 6.54
C LYS A 123 -0.76 13.84 7.03
N ALA A 124 -0.98 12.95 8.00
CA ALA A 124 0.07 12.05 8.48
C ALA A 124 0.51 11.08 7.37
N LEU A 125 -0.45 10.44 6.71
CA LEU A 125 -0.19 9.57 5.55
C LEU A 125 0.43 10.33 4.38
N GLN A 126 0.03 11.59 4.17
CA GLN A 126 0.62 12.43 3.13
C GLN A 126 2.14 12.59 3.34
N LYS A 127 2.60 12.73 4.59
CA LYS A 127 4.03 12.80 4.91
C LYS A 127 4.73 11.49 4.64
N VAL A 128 4.12 10.36 5.02
CA VAL A 128 4.64 9.02 4.71
C VAL A 128 4.80 8.84 3.19
N TYR A 129 3.77 9.21 2.41
CA TYR A 129 3.81 9.03 0.96
C TYR A 129 4.69 10.02 0.20
N LYS A 130 4.96 11.20 0.77
CA LYS A 130 5.87 12.22 0.20
C LYS A 130 7.28 12.13 0.75
N GLN A 131 7.58 11.15 1.60
CA GLN A 131 8.92 11.02 2.13
C GLN A 131 9.89 10.77 0.95
N PRO A 132 11.05 11.43 0.95
CA PRO A 132 12.05 11.22 -0.07
C PRO A 132 12.60 9.81 0.06
N LEU A 133 12.69 9.10 -1.07
CA LEU A 133 13.24 7.73 -1.15
C LEU A 133 14.51 7.67 -2.00
N GLY A 134 15.04 8.83 -2.40
CA GLY A 134 16.30 8.92 -3.13
C GLY A 134 17.47 8.45 -2.27
N GLN A 135 18.47 7.84 -2.88
CA GLN A 135 19.61 7.26 -2.17
C GLN A 135 20.33 8.27 -1.25
N ASP A 136 20.41 9.54 -1.66
CA ASP A 136 21.06 10.62 -0.88
C ASP A 136 20.32 10.96 0.42
N GLU A 137 18.99 10.77 0.46
CA GLU A 137 18.14 11.15 1.59
C GLU A 137 17.67 9.95 2.39
N PHE A 138 17.55 8.79 1.75
CA PHE A 138 17.07 7.56 2.34
C PHE A 138 17.78 6.36 1.69
N PRO A 139 19.01 6.02 2.14
CA PRO A 139 19.84 4.95 1.58
C PRO A 139 19.33 3.56 1.99
N VAL A 140 18.02 3.31 1.80
CA VAL A 140 17.37 2.09 2.26
C VAL A 140 17.98 0.85 1.61
N LEU A 141 18.53 0.99 0.39
CA LEU A 141 19.20 -0.10 -0.31
C LEU A 141 20.49 -0.54 0.38
N GLU A 142 21.22 0.38 0.99
CA GLU A 142 22.48 0.07 1.71
C GLU A 142 22.20 -0.75 2.97
N TYR A 143 21.04 -0.53 3.59
CA TYR A 143 20.60 -1.23 4.78
C TYR A 143 19.51 -2.27 4.50
N TYR A 144 19.23 -2.57 3.23
CA TYR A 144 18.07 -3.39 2.86
C TYR A 144 18.20 -4.82 3.37
N ASP A 145 19.40 -5.39 3.33
CA ASP A 145 19.67 -6.73 3.87
C ASP A 145 19.35 -6.78 5.37
N GLN A 146 19.87 -5.83 6.15
CA GLN A 146 19.59 -5.71 7.58
C GLN A 146 18.10 -5.48 7.86
N TYR A 147 17.46 -4.57 7.12
CA TYR A 147 16.03 -4.31 7.23
C TYR A 147 15.20 -5.56 6.94
N SER A 148 15.50 -6.27 5.85
CA SER A 148 14.79 -7.48 5.44
C SER A 148 14.99 -8.62 6.43
N GLY A 149 16.21 -8.80 6.96
CA GLY A 149 16.52 -9.78 7.99
C GLY A 149 15.79 -9.48 9.31
N MET A 150 15.75 -8.20 9.71
CA MET A 150 14.98 -7.76 10.89
C MET A 150 13.48 -8.00 10.71
N MET A 151 12.91 -7.69 9.55
CA MET A 151 11.49 -7.94 9.27
C MET A 151 11.19 -9.43 9.21
N ALA A 152 12.02 -10.23 8.53
CA ALA A 152 11.88 -11.68 8.45
C ALA A 152 11.94 -12.33 9.83
N SER A 153 12.89 -11.91 10.67
CA SER A 153 13.00 -12.39 12.05
C SER A 153 11.76 -12.04 12.86
N ALA A 154 11.26 -10.81 12.74
CA ALA A 154 10.11 -10.36 13.50
C ALA A 154 8.79 -11.01 13.06
N LEU A 155 8.60 -11.24 11.76
CA LEU A 155 7.45 -11.95 11.19
C LEU A 155 7.49 -13.47 11.43
N SER A 156 8.66 -14.04 11.73
CA SER A 156 8.81 -15.46 12.07
C SER A 156 8.46 -15.77 13.53
N GLN A 157 8.26 -14.76 14.38
CA GLN A 157 7.88 -14.97 15.77
C GLN A 157 6.40 -15.36 15.87
N PRO A 158 6.03 -16.30 16.76
CA PRO A 158 4.63 -16.61 17.00
C PRO A 158 3.91 -15.37 17.55
N PRO A 159 2.64 -15.14 17.18
CA PRO A 159 1.88 -14.02 17.72
C PRO A 159 1.75 -14.17 19.24
N PRO A 160 1.81 -13.05 19.98
CA PRO A 160 1.53 -13.02 21.40
C PRO A 160 0.19 -13.67 21.76
N PRO A 161 0.09 -14.37 22.90
CA PRO A 161 -1.18 -14.92 23.36
C PRO A 161 -2.22 -13.81 23.53
N ARG A 162 -3.45 -14.04 23.03
CA ARG A 162 -4.59 -13.09 23.06
C ARG A 162 -4.41 -11.81 22.23
N MET A 163 -3.56 -11.85 21.20
CA MET A 163 -3.52 -10.78 20.21
C MET A 163 -4.91 -10.60 19.55
N PRO A 164 -5.47 -9.39 19.48
CA PRO A 164 -6.68 -9.15 18.72
C PRO A 164 -6.46 -9.52 17.26
N LEU A 165 -7.52 -9.97 16.59
CA LEU A 165 -7.45 -10.34 15.17
C LEU A 165 -6.84 -9.19 14.37
N PRO A 166 -5.83 -9.44 13.53
CA PRO A 166 -5.21 -8.38 12.76
C PRO A 166 -6.25 -7.84 11.77
N THR A 167 -6.58 -6.57 11.95
CA THR A 167 -7.60 -5.84 11.19
C THR A 167 -6.96 -4.86 10.21
N THR A 168 -5.66 -5.03 9.98
CA THR A 168 -4.82 -4.05 9.31
C THR A 168 -4.87 -4.23 7.80
N LEU A 169 -5.29 -3.16 7.14
CA LEU A 169 -5.44 -3.12 5.68
C LEU A 169 -4.11 -2.81 5.01
N SER A 170 -3.86 -3.54 3.93
CA SER A 170 -2.82 -3.20 2.97
C SER A 170 -3.45 -2.43 1.82
N LEU A 171 -2.97 -1.21 1.57
CA LEU A 171 -3.38 -0.42 0.42
C LEU A 171 -2.33 -0.52 -0.68
N SER A 172 -2.74 -1.03 -1.85
CA SER A 172 -1.94 -1.02 -3.07
C SER A 172 -2.63 -0.15 -4.11
N GLY A 173 -1.89 0.79 -4.70
CA GLY A 173 -2.41 1.73 -5.71
C GLY A 173 -1.64 1.63 -7.02
N LEU A 174 -2.37 1.50 -8.14
CA LEU A 174 -1.77 1.50 -9.48
C LEU A 174 -1.55 2.92 -10.04
N GLY A 175 -2.08 3.94 -9.37
CA GLY A 175 -2.08 5.32 -9.87
C GLY A 175 -2.93 5.47 -11.13
N SER A 176 -2.61 6.49 -11.94
CA SER A 176 -3.23 6.63 -13.26
C SER A 176 -2.69 5.56 -14.21
N ILE A 177 -3.60 4.74 -14.72
CA ILE A 177 -3.29 3.69 -15.70
C ILE A 177 -3.46 4.16 -17.15
N ASP A 178 -4.01 5.35 -17.37
CA ASP A 178 -4.34 5.85 -18.72
C ASP A 178 -3.09 6.03 -19.59
N CYS A 179 -1.95 6.35 -18.98
CA CYS A 179 -0.67 6.43 -19.68
C CYS A 179 0.02 5.07 -19.89
N ARG A 180 -0.49 3.99 -19.26
CA ARG A 180 0.10 2.65 -19.26
C ARG A 180 -0.73 1.63 -20.03
N MET A 181 -2.02 1.90 -20.24
CA MET A 181 -2.94 1.03 -20.96
C MET A 181 -3.53 1.74 -22.17
N GLN A 182 -3.54 1.05 -23.31
CA GLN A 182 -4.26 1.55 -24.48
C GLN A 182 -5.76 1.29 -24.32
N ALA A 183 -6.56 2.35 -24.43
CA ALA A 183 -8.02 2.24 -24.33
C ALA A 183 -8.66 1.57 -25.55
N ILE A 184 -7.98 1.58 -26.70
CA ILE A 184 -8.48 1.07 -27.97
C ILE A 184 -7.45 0.13 -28.57
N TYR A 185 -7.89 -1.08 -28.91
CA TYR A 185 -7.10 -2.05 -29.64
C TYR A 185 -7.87 -2.47 -30.89
N GLU A 186 -7.26 -2.35 -32.07
CA GLU A 186 -7.89 -2.70 -33.37
C GLU A 186 -9.28 -2.06 -33.57
N GLY A 187 -9.43 -0.77 -33.20
CA GLY A 187 -10.70 -0.05 -33.34
C GLY A 187 -11.82 -0.50 -32.40
N LYS A 188 -11.55 -1.43 -31.47
CA LYS A 188 -12.49 -1.89 -30.44
C LYS A 188 -12.01 -1.43 -29.07
N LYS A 189 -12.93 -0.91 -28.24
CA LYS A 189 -12.64 -0.62 -26.82
C LYS A 189 -12.38 -1.95 -26.11
N ARG A 190 -11.11 -2.27 -25.89
CA ARG A 190 -10.66 -3.40 -25.07
C ARG A 190 -9.48 -2.92 -24.26
N CYS A 191 -9.65 -2.82 -22.94
CA CYS A 191 -8.54 -2.60 -22.03
C CYS A 191 -7.71 -3.90 -21.97
N ARG A 192 -6.54 -3.91 -22.61
CA ARG A 192 -5.55 -4.99 -22.47
C ARG A 192 -4.20 -4.38 -22.10
N LEU A 193 -3.50 -4.98 -21.15
CA LEU A 193 -2.14 -4.59 -20.79
C LEU A 193 -1.23 -4.83 -22.00
N ARG A 194 -0.62 -3.76 -22.52
CA ARG A 194 0.33 -3.85 -23.65
C ARG A 194 1.70 -4.19 -23.08
N VAL A 195 2.06 -5.47 -23.11
CA VAL A 195 3.46 -5.88 -22.98
C VAL A 195 4.09 -5.69 -24.35
N SER A 196 4.75 -4.55 -24.56
CA SER A 196 5.49 -4.28 -25.79
C SER A 196 6.70 -5.22 -25.84
N ARG A 197 6.65 -6.26 -26.66
CA ARG A 197 7.84 -7.02 -27.04
C ARG A 197 8.71 -6.08 -27.86
N LEU A 198 9.87 -5.70 -27.33
CA LEU A 198 10.83 -4.88 -28.06
C LEU A 198 11.54 -5.78 -29.08
N GLU A 199 10.92 -5.98 -30.23
CA GLU A 199 11.62 -6.47 -31.42
C GLU A 199 12.27 -5.26 -32.12
N ARG A 200 13.59 -5.15 -32.00
CA ARG A 200 14.49 -4.36 -32.86
C ARG A 200 15.78 -5.20 -32.97
N MET A 201 16.23 -5.73 -34.12
CA MET A 201 16.59 -5.04 -35.39
C MET A 201 17.30 -3.73 -35.02
N PHE A 202 18.60 -3.67 -34.76
CA PHE A 202 19.77 -4.22 -35.46
C PHE A 202 20.87 -4.55 -34.43
#